data_AF-A0A5S4H3T7-F1
#
_entry.id   AF-A0A5S4H3T7-F1
#
_cell.length_a   1.000
_cell.length_b   1.000
_cell.length_c   1.000
_cell.angle_alpha   90.00
_cell.angle_beta   90.00
_cell.angle_gamma   90.00
#
_symmetry.space_group_name_H-M   'P 1'
#
loop_
_entity.id
_entity.type
_entity.pdbx_description
1 polymer ?
#
loop_
_entity_poly.entity_id
_entity_poly.type
_entity_poly.pdbx_seq_one_letter_code
_entity_poly.pdbx_strand_id
1 'polypeptide(L)'
;MPDATRGENGGVSELPVIDVAPLLSDATRPDPGSRGSSGKQAVAEAIGAACRDNGFFYVSGHGVPPDLLARLDRASRAFFALPEEVKAEISMDRGGRA
;
A
#
# COMPACT_ATOMS: atom_id res chain seq x y z
N MET A 1 22.50 -8.61 42.01
CA MET A 1 22.39 -8.40 40.56
C MET A 1 20.97 -8.78 40.14
N PRO A 2 20.04 -7.82 39.97
CA PRO A 2 18.71 -8.14 39.48
C PRO A 2 18.71 -8.25 37.96
N ASP A 3 18.00 -9.28 37.51
CA ASP A 3 17.83 -9.79 36.15
C ASP A 3 17.12 -8.77 35.24
N ALA A 4 17.78 -8.42 34.13
CA ALA A 4 17.29 -7.48 33.14
C ALA A 4 16.62 -8.23 31.98
N THR A 5 15.49 -8.89 32.24
CA THR A 5 14.57 -9.35 31.20
C THR A 5 13.17 -8.84 31.48
N ARG A 6 12.96 -7.56 31.17
CA ARG A 6 11.62 -7.02 30.93
C ARG A 6 11.71 -5.95 29.84
N GLY A 7 11.92 -6.43 28.61
CA GLY A 7 11.56 -5.66 27.42
C GLY A 7 10.05 -5.61 27.34
N GLU A 8 9.48 -4.47 27.68
CA GLU A 8 8.06 -4.20 27.53
C GLU A 8 7.80 -3.99 26.03
N ASN A 9 7.44 -5.07 25.32
CA ASN A 9 6.91 -4.96 23.96
C ASN A 9 5.54 -4.29 24.04
N GLY A 10 5.52 -2.95 24.01
CA GLY A 10 4.34 -2.20 23.58
C GLY A 10 3.96 -2.69 22.20
N GLY A 11 2.82 -3.36 22.10
CA GLY A 11 2.45 -4.22 20.97
C GLY A 11 2.58 -3.54 19.62
N VAL A 12 3.55 -3.97 18.82
CA VAL A 12 3.49 -3.80 17.38
C VAL A 12 2.52 -4.87 16.88
N SER A 13 1.23 -4.54 16.84
CA SER A 13 0.25 -5.35 16.11
C SER A 13 0.77 -5.49 14.68
N GLU A 14 1.03 -6.71 14.26
CA GLU A 14 1.48 -7.02 12.91
C GLU A 14 0.54 -6.34 11.91
N LEU A 15 1.08 -5.47 11.05
CA LEU A 15 0.25 -4.69 10.13
C LEU A 15 -0.48 -5.64 9.18
N PRO A 16 -1.81 -5.55 9.05
CA PRO A 16 -2.58 -6.48 8.25
C PRO A 16 -2.17 -6.39 6.78
N VAL A 17 -1.90 -7.53 6.15
CA VAL A 17 -1.72 -7.64 4.70
C VAL A 17 -3.04 -8.09 4.09
N ILE A 18 -3.60 -7.28 3.19
CA ILE A 18 -4.90 -7.51 2.58
C ILE A 18 -4.72 -7.83 1.09
N ASP A 19 -5.21 -9.00 0.66
CA ASP A 19 -5.28 -9.35 -0.76
C ASP A 19 -6.48 -8.69 -1.43
N VAL A 20 -6.21 -7.77 -2.35
CA VAL A 20 -7.24 -7.02 -3.08
C VAL A 20 -7.57 -7.60 -4.45
N ALA A 21 -6.98 -8.74 -4.83
CA ALA A 21 -7.27 -9.38 -6.11
C ALA A 21 -8.79 -9.55 -6.40
N PRO A 22 -9.66 -9.89 -5.41
CA PRO A 22 -11.10 -9.97 -5.65
C PRO A 22 -11.75 -8.65 -6.12
N LEU A 23 -11.19 -7.50 -5.75
CA LEU A 23 -11.70 -6.18 -6.16
C LEU A 23 -11.45 -5.90 -7.65
N LEU A 24 -10.43 -6.51 -8.25
CA LEU A 24 -10.04 -6.30 -9.65
C LEU A 24 -10.92 -7.06 -10.65
N SER A 25 -11.82 -7.93 -10.18
CA SER A 25 -12.72 -8.69 -11.06
C SER A 25 -13.83 -7.80 -11.63
N ASP A 26 -14.12 -7.94 -12.93
CA ASP A 26 -15.14 -7.16 -13.64
C ASP A 26 -16.52 -7.26 -12.96
N ALA A 27 -17.14 -6.12 -12.63
CA ALA A 27 -18.51 -6.04 -12.14
C ALA A 27 -19.55 -6.11 -13.27
N THR A 28 -19.10 -6.17 -14.53
CA THR A 28 -19.91 -5.89 -15.73
C THR A 28 -20.82 -7.05 -16.15
N ARG A 29 -20.79 -8.20 -15.48
CA ARG A 29 -21.82 -9.23 -15.66
C ARG A 29 -22.46 -9.58 -14.32
N PRO A 30 -23.74 -9.20 -14.07
CA PRO A 30 -24.49 -9.78 -12.97
C PRO A 30 -24.68 -11.26 -13.30
N ASP A 31 -23.82 -12.10 -12.75
CA ASP A 31 -24.01 -13.54 -12.74
C ASP A 31 -24.99 -13.85 -11.59
N PRO A 32 -26.21 -14.35 -11.88
CA PRO A 32 -27.23 -14.60 -10.86
C PRO A 32 -26.87 -15.74 -9.87
N GLY A 33 -25.65 -16.26 -9.90
CA GLY A 33 -25.06 -17.14 -8.87
C GLY A 33 -23.71 -16.68 -8.30
N SER A 34 -23.35 -15.39 -8.42
CA SER A 34 -21.97 -14.93 -8.17
C SER A 34 -21.52 -14.99 -6.71
N ARG A 35 -20.69 -15.99 -6.38
CA ARG A 35 -19.72 -15.95 -5.27
C ARG A 35 -18.75 -14.74 -5.33
N GLY A 36 -18.72 -13.99 -6.44
CA GLY A 36 -17.88 -12.80 -6.63
C GLY A 36 -18.30 -11.58 -5.80
N SER A 37 -19.54 -11.49 -5.33
CA SER A 37 -19.97 -10.45 -4.38
C SER A 37 -19.37 -10.68 -2.98
N SER A 38 -19.31 -11.94 -2.54
CA SER A 38 -18.80 -12.31 -1.21
C SER A 38 -17.31 -12.02 -1.05
N GLY A 39 -16.49 -12.27 -2.09
CA GLY A 39 -15.06 -11.96 -2.05
C GLY A 39 -14.78 -10.45 -1.96
N LYS A 40 -15.51 -9.63 -2.73
CA LYS A 40 -15.38 -8.16 -2.67
C LYS A 40 -15.83 -7.60 -1.32
N GLN A 41 -16.93 -8.11 -0.79
CA GLN A 41 -17.45 -7.72 0.52
C GLN A 41 -16.46 -8.05 1.65
N ALA A 42 -15.88 -9.25 1.63
CA ALA A 42 -14.87 -9.66 2.63
C ALA A 42 -13.62 -8.76 2.60
N VAL A 43 -13.13 -8.41 1.40
CA VAL A 43 -11.99 -7.48 1.27
C VAL A 43 -12.36 -6.08 1.78
N ALA A 44 -13.56 -5.59 1.46
CA ALA A 44 -14.04 -4.29 1.94
C ALA A 44 -14.15 -4.24 3.48
N GLU A 45 -14.64 -5.32 4.10
CA GLU A 45 -14.71 -5.45 5.56
C GLU A 45 -13.32 -5.47 6.19
N ALA A 46 -12.38 -6.21 5.61
CA ALA A 46 -10.99 -6.27 6.07
C ALA A 46 -10.30 -4.89 5.99
N ILE A 47 -10.47 -4.16 4.88
CA ILE A 47 -9.96 -2.79 4.74
C ILE A 47 -10.59 -1.88 5.80
N GLY A 48 -11.91 -1.97 5.98
CA GLY A 48 -12.62 -1.18 6.98
C GLY A 48 -12.13 -1.43 8.40
N ALA A 49 -11.87 -2.69 8.77
CA ALA A 49 -11.31 -3.05 10.07
C ALA A 49 -9.88 -2.50 10.21
N ALA A 50 -9.01 -2.74 9.23
CA ALA A 50 -7.63 -2.26 9.28
C ALA A 50 -7.53 -0.72 9.41
N CYS A 51 -8.38 0.02 8.70
CA CYS A 51 -8.44 1.48 8.82
C CYS A 51 -8.91 1.96 10.20
N ARG A 52 -9.85 1.26 10.86
CA ARG A 52 -10.35 1.63 12.20
C ARG A 52 -9.40 1.23 13.32
N ASP A 53 -8.74 0.08 13.16
CA ASP A 53 -7.95 -0.51 14.23
C ASP A 53 -6.48 -0.04 14.20
N ASN A 54 -5.88 0.07 13.01
CA ASN A 54 -4.46 0.39 12.83
C ASN A 54 -4.22 1.70 12.06
N GLY A 55 -5.17 2.13 11.23
CA GLY A 55 -5.01 3.26 10.31
C GLY A 55 -4.15 2.98 9.08
N PHE A 56 -3.47 1.83 9.02
CA PHE A 56 -2.62 1.40 7.91
C PHE A 56 -2.73 -0.11 7.66
N PHE A 57 -2.46 -0.53 6.43
CA PHE A 57 -2.40 -1.92 6.00
C PHE A 57 -1.49 -2.08 4.77
N TYR A 58 -0.96 -3.28 4.57
CA TYR A 58 -0.27 -3.65 3.34
C TYR A 58 -1.25 -4.24 2.34
N VAL A 59 -0.98 -4.05 1.05
CA VAL A 59 -1.80 -4.60 -0.03
C VAL A 59 -1.01 -5.65 -0.80
N SER A 60 -1.63 -6.81 -1.03
CA SER A 60 -1.17 -7.82 -1.99
C SER A 60 -2.21 -8.00 -3.10
N GLY A 61 -1.83 -8.61 -4.23
CA GLY A 61 -2.78 -8.87 -5.33
C GLY A 61 -3.32 -7.62 -6.03
N HIS A 62 -2.66 -6.46 -5.89
CA HIS A 62 -3.04 -5.19 -6.52
C HIS A 62 -2.87 -5.15 -8.06
N GLY A 63 -2.31 -6.20 -8.66
CA GLY A 63 -2.16 -6.30 -10.13
C GLY A 63 -1.14 -5.35 -10.75
N VAL A 64 -0.29 -4.69 -9.95
CA VAL A 64 0.78 -3.83 -10.49
C VAL A 64 1.92 -4.73 -10.98
N PRO A 65 2.31 -4.65 -12.26
CA PRO A 65 3.35 -5.51 -12.81
C PRO A 65 4.71 -5.31 -12.10
N PRO A 66 5.45 -6.38 -11.78
CA PRO A 66 6.78 -6.27 -11.18
C PRO A 66 7.76 -5.43 -12.02
N ASP A 67 7.67 -5.50 -13.34
CA ASP A 67 8.50 -4.71 -14.25
C ASP A 67 8.24 -3.20 -14.14
N LEU A 68 7.01 -2.81 -13.81
CA LEU A 68 6.67 -1.41 -13.58
C LEU A 68 7.34 -0.90 -12.30
N LEU A 69 7.31 -1.69 -11.22
CA LEU A 69 8.01 -1.38 -9.97
C LEU A 69 9.52 -1.27 -10.20
N ALA A 70 10.11 -2.19 -10.96
CA ALA A 70 11.54 -2.16 -11.28
C ALA A 70 11.91 -0.91 -12.12
N ARG A 71 11.04 -0.50 -13.06
CA ARG A 71 11.23 0.74 -13.83
C ARG A 71 11.13 1.98 -12.94
N LEU A 72 10.16 2.01 -12.02
CA LEU A 72 9.98 3.09 -11.07
C LEU A 72 11.20 3.25 -10.15
N ASP A 73 11.72 2.16 -9.59
CA ASP A 73 12.93 2.19 -8.73
C ASP A 73 14.14 2.73 -9.49
N ARG A 74 14.38 2.25 -10.73
CA ARG A 74 15.46 2.77 -11.57
C ARG A 74 15.31 4.26 -11.88
N ALA A 75 14.11 4.70 -12.25
CA ALA A 75 13.85 6.10 -12.54
C ALA A 75 14.04 6.99 -11.31
N SER A 76 13.56 6.55 -10.15
CA SER A 76 13.74 7.24 -8.87
C SER A 76 15.22 7.40 -8.54
N ARG A 77 16.01 6.32 -8.60
CA ARG A 77 17.46 6.37 -8.37
C ARG A 77 18.18 7.30 -9.33
N ALA A 78 17.84 7.23 -10.61
CA ALA A 78 18.43 8.10 -11.63
C ALA A 78 18.13 9.58 -11.35
N PHE A 79 16.90 9.90 -10.97
CA PHE A 79 16.49 11.27 -10.61
C PHE A 79 17.21 11.77 -9.36
N PHE A 80 17.23 10.99 -8.28
CA PHE A 80 17.85 11.42 -7.02
C PHE A 80 19.38 11.46 -7.06
N ALA A 81 20.00 10.80 -8.05
CA ALA A 81 21.43 10.90 -8.34
C ALA A 81 21.82 12.17 -9.13
N LEU A 82 20.85 12.94 -9.64
CA LEU A 82 21.13 14.21 -10.31
C LEU A 82 21.66 15.27 -9.31
N PRO A 83 22.46 16.25 -9.79
CA PRO A 83 22.88 17.39 -8.97
C PRO A 83 21.70 18.11 -8.33
N GLU A 84 21.93 18.70 -7.16
CA GLU A 84 20.89 19.39 -6.40
C GLU A 84 20.30 20.56 -7.19
N GLU A 85 21.13 21.26 -7.97
CA GLU A 85 20.73 22.38 -8.82
C GLU A 85 19.68 21.96 -9.85
N VAL A 86 19.85 20.79 -10.44
CA VAL A 86 18.92 20.22 -11.44
C VAL A 86 17.60 19.83 -10.79
N LYS A 87 17.64 19.23 -9.58
CA LYS A 87 16.41 18.88 -8.83
C LYS A 87 15.67 20.14 -8.35
N ALA A 88 16.40 21.20 -8.00
CA ALA A 88 15.82 22.47 -7.54
C ALA A 88 14.99 23.18 -8.63
N GLU A 89 15.24 22.87 -9.91
CA GLU A 89 14.42 23.37 -11.03
C GLU A 89 12.95 22.97 -10.93
N ILE A 90 12.66 21.81 -10.32
CA ILE A 90 11.30 21.28 -10.13
C ILE A 90 10.82 21.32 -8.67
N SER A 91 11.43 22.19 -7.85
CA SER A 91 11.03 22.37 -6.45
C SER A 91 9.54 22.73 -6.31
N MET A 92 8.88 22.29 -5.24
CA MET A 92 7.45 22.55 -5.02
C MET A 92 7.14 24.05 -4.93
N ASP A 93 8.08 24.87 -4.45
CA ASP A 93 7.99 26.34 -4.46
C ASP A 93 7.79 26.90 -5.88
N ARG A 94 8.22 26.16 -6.91
CA ARG A 94 8.08 26.49 -8.34
C ARG A 94 6.91 25.77 -9.02
N GLY A 95 6.24 24.85 -8.32
CA GLY A 95 5.21 23.94 -8.87
C GLY A 95 3.80 24.51 -8.97
N GLY A 96 3.57 25.77 -8.57
CA GLY A 96 2.23 26.36 -8.49
C GLY A 96 1.45 25.91 -7.25
N ARG A 97 0.33 26.57 -6.95
CA ARG A 97 -0.52 26.21 -5.79
C ARG A 97 -1.31 24.93 -6.11
N ALA A 98 -1.30 23.99 -5.16
CA ALA A 98 -2.13 22.78 -5.17
C ALA A 98 -3.61 23.11 -4.91
#